data_AF-A0A4Q4DR62-F1
#
_entry.id   AF-A0A4Q4DR62-F1
#
_cell.length_a   1.000
_cell.length_b   1.000
_cell.length_c   1.000
_cell.angle_alpha   90.00
_cell.angle_beta   90.00
_cell.angle_gamma   90.00
#
_symmetry.space_group_name_H-M   'P 1'
#
loop_
_entity.id
_entity.type
_entity.pdbx_description
1 polymer ?
#
loop_
_entity_poly.entity_id
_entity_poly.type
_entity_poly.pdbx_seq_one_letter_code
_entity_poly.pdbx_strand_id
1 'polypeptide(L)'
;MLRSTVLHISPDALRWAQWMLPDEPFHLGGLPIAWQVSARSDASSPLADWSAYFTPDVPGEVLADFLLALDECGRPAALPAGPEAVLDAATAHGWLRDADEPHAAAMHPTFTARLSLGEVPPLIQDADPRALTAEAEESGATGWQAWAESAMGAPYLWAASFSTSVPHGLVAAFASSLSSTAPVLRRLLPESTRDQLLCAPAS
;
A
#
# COMPACT_ATOMS: atom_id res chain seq x y z
N MET A 1 3.91 26.57 -13.75
CA MET A 1 3.71 25.53 -12.73
C MET A 1 4.91 24.61 -12.77
N LEU A 2 5.65 24.49 -11.66
CA LEU A 2 6.81 23.61 -11.57
C LEU A 2 6.30 22.23 -11.13
N ARG A 3 6.26 21.26 -12.05
CA ARG A 3 6.00 19.85 -11.69
C ARG A 3 7.30 19.31 -11.09
N SER A 4 7.45 19.40 -9.78
CA SER A 4 8.54 18.69 -9.09
C SER A 4 8.09 17.23 -8.96
N THR A 5 8.42 16.44 -9.98
CA THR A 5 8.22 15.00 -9.95
C THR A 5 9.60 14.36 -9.81
N VAL A 6 9.75 13.47 -8.84
CA VAL A 6 10.93 12.60 -8.76
C VAL A 6 10.51 11.25 -9.30
N LEU A 7 11.16 10.77 -10.35
CA LEU A 7 10.91 9.48 -10.95
C LEU A 7 12.18 8.64 -10.86
N HIS A 8 12.07 7.48 -10.24
CA HIS A 8 13.08 6.43 -10.28
C HIS A 8 12.57 5.27 -11.13
N ILE A 9 13.38 4.83 -12.08
CA ILE A 9 13.09 3.67 -12.93
C ILE A 9 14.22 2.66 -12.69
N SER A 10 13.87 1.40 -12.50
CA SER A 10 14.87 0.33 -12.36
C SER A 10 15.71 0.16 -13.63
N PRO A 11 16.92 -0.43 -13.53
CA PRO A 11 17.77 -0.68 -14.70
C PRO A 11 17.14 -1.57 -15.78
N ASP A 12 16.27 -2.51 -15.39
CA ASP A 12 15.52 -3.39 -16.30
C ASP A 12 14.27 -2.71 -16.90
N ALA A 13 13.96 -1.49 -16.45
CA ALA A 13 12.77 -0.73 -16.79
C ALA A 13 11.45 -1.47 -16.52
N LEU A 14 11.42 -2.46 -15.62
CA LEU A 14 10.20 -3.20 -15.29
C LEU A 14 9.43 -2.60 -14.11
N ARG A 15 10.05 -1.68 -13.37
CA ARG A 15 9.45 -1.08 -12.16
C ARG A 15 9.88 0.37 -12.01
N TRP A 16 9.01 1.18 -11.44
CA TRP A 16 9.31 2.58 -11.16
C TRP A 16 8.57 3.07 -9.93
N ALA A 17 9.15 4.09 -9.30
CA ALA A 17 8.55 4.82 -8.20
C ALA A 17 8.55 6.31 -8.55
N GLN A 18 7.40 6.94 -8.42
CA GLN A 18 7.17 8.34 -8.73
C GLN A 18 6.68 9.06 -7.48
N TRP A 19 7.37 10.14 -7.10
CA TRP A 19 6.89 11.11 -6.14
C TRP A 19 6.16 12.24 -6.87
N MET A 20 4.98 12.58 -6.38
CA MET A 20 4.10 13.60 -6.95
C MET A 20 3.81 14.68 -5.91
N LEU A 21 3.64 15.93 -6.36
CA LEU A 21 3.32 17.03 -5.46
C LEU A 21 1.84 16.94 -5.04
N PRO A 22 1.49 17.40 -3.81
CA PRO A 22 0.11 17.36 -3.31
C PRO A 22 -0.95 18.12 -4.13
N ASP A 23 -0.54 18.94 -5.10
CA ASP A 23 -1.44 19.75 -5.92
C ASP A 23 -2.13 18.95 -7.06
N GLU A 24 -1.90 17.64 -7.17
CA GLU A 24 -2.56 16.76 -8.14
C GLU A 24 -3.94 16.33 -7.62
N PRO A 25 -5.01 16.31 -8.44
CA PRO A 25 -6.40 16.18 -7.96
C PRO A 25 -6.76 14.79 -7.43
N PHE A 26 -5.83 13.83 -7.45
CA PHE A 26 -6.09 12.46 -7.03
C PHE A 26 -5.87 12.27 -5.53
N HIS A 27 -6.90 11.78 -4.84
CA HIS A 27 -6.93 11.64 -3.39
C HIS A 27 -7.34 10.23 -2.98
N LEU A 28 -6.73 9.73 -1.91
CA LEU A 28 -7.21 8.56 -1.18
C LEU A 28 -7.80 9.01 0.14
N GLY A 29 -9.11 8.81 0.30
CA GLY A 29 -9.77 9.14 1.56
C GLY A 29 -9.67 10.62 1.96
N GLY A 30 -9.61 11.52 0.98
CA GLY A 30 -9.46 12.97 1.21
C GLY A 30 -8.01 13.43 1.44
N LEU A 31 -7.02 12.54 1.39
CA LEU A 31 -5.60 12.88 1.43
C LEU A 31 -5.01 12.84 0.01
N PRO A 32 -4.13 13.79 -0.36
CA PRO A 32 -3.47 13.77 -1.66
C PRO A 32 -2.53 12.56 -1.76
N ILE A 33 -2.27 12.07 -2.98
CA ILE A 33 -1.22 11.07 -3.20
C ILE A 33 0.16 11.74 -3.17
N ALA A 34 1.12 11.09 -2.51
CA ALA A 34 2.52 11.48 -2.51
C ALA A 34 3.38 10.53 -3.36
N TRP A 35 3.10 9.24 -3.34
CA TRP A 35 3.88 8.22 -4.06
C TRP A 35 3.00 7.31 -4.90
N GLN A 36 3.47 7.01 -6.10
CA GLN A 36 2.98 5.92 -6.94
C GLN A 36 4.13 4.96 -7.24
N VAL A 37 3.90 3.67 -7.03
CA VAL A 37 4.83 2.60 -7.41
C VAL A 37 4.12 1.70 -8.40
N SER A 38 4.78 1.36 -9.50
CA SER A 38 4.19 0.56 -10.55
C SER A 38 5.20 -0.40 -11.11
N ALA A 39 4.71 -1.52 -11.65
CA ALA A 39 5.55 -2.47 -12.35
C ALA A 39 4.83 -3.08 -13.55
N ARG A 40 5.62 -3.69 -14.43
CA ARG A 40 5.19 -4.37 -15.65
C ARG A 40 6.05 -5.60 -15.90
N SER A 41 5.50 -6.56 -16.64
CA SER A 41 6.17 -7.82 -17.00
C SER A 41 7.01 -7.71 -18.26
N ASP A 42 6.68 -6.74 -19.13
CA ASP A 42 7.34 -6.53 -20.41
C ASP A 42 7.80 -5.07 -20.53
N ALA A 43 9.11 -4.89 -20.69
CA ALA A 43 9.71 -3.57 -20.90
C ALA A 43 9.26 -2.89 -22.21
N SER A 44 8.73 -3.66 -23.17
CA SER A 44 8.16 -3.14 -24.41
C SER A 44 6.76 -2.54 -24.24
N SER A 45 6.03 -2.95 -23.19
CA SER A 45 4.71 -2.41 -22.87
C SER A 45 4.84 -1.03 -22.22
N PRO A 46 4.23 0.05 -22.75
CA PRO A 46 4.30 1.36 -22.12
C PRO A 46 3.44 1.48 -20.85
N LEU A 47 2.61 0.46 -20.54
CA LEU A 47 1.66 0.48 -19.43
C LEU A 47 2.18 -0.33 -18.24
N ALA A 48 1.77 0.08 -17.04
CA ALA A 48 1.93 -0.70 -15.82
C ALA A 48 0.96 -1.87 -15.82
N ASP A 49 1.41 -3.04 -15.37
CA ASP A 49 0.52 -4.17 -15.09
C ASP A 49 -0.31 -3.91 -13.82
N TRP A 50 0.31 -3.24 -12.83
CA TRP A 50 -0.32 -2.86 -11.58
C TRP A 50 0.29 -1.57 -11.03
N SER A 51 -0.44 -0.91 -10.13
CA SER A 51 0.05 0.26 -9.40
C SER A 51 -0.36 0.23 -7.92
N ALA A 52 0.52 0.75 -7.07
CA ALA A 52 0.29 1.00 -5.66
C ALA A 52 0.45 2.50 -5.38
N TYR A 53 -0.44 3.04 -4.55
CA TYR A 53 -0.54 4.46 -4.28
C TYR A 53 -0.49 4.72 -2.78
N PHE A 54 0.23 5.75 -2.38
CA PHE A 54 0.47 6.08 -0.99
C PHE A 54 0.32 7.59 -0.76
N THR A 55 -0.44 7.95 0.26
CA THR A 55 -0.56 9.35 0.71
C THR A 55 0.72 9.78 1.43
N PRO A 56 0.86 11.07 1.77
CA PRO A 56 1.79 11.49 2.81
C PRO A 56 1.61 10.68 4.10
N ASP A 57 2.67 10.64 4.91
CA ASP A 57 2.69 10.08 6.26
C ASP A 57 2.44 8.57 6.39
N VAL A 58 2.34 7.83 5.28
CA VAL A 58 2.52 6.35 5.30
C VAL A 58 3.88 6.04 5.94
N PRO A 59 3.97 5.14 6.93
CA PRO A 59 5.22 4.86 7.62
C PRO A 59 6.35 4.47 6.65
N GLY A 60 7.50 5.15 6.78
CA GLY A 60 8.60 5.02 5.83
C GLY A 60 9.22 3.63 5.80
N GLU A 61 9.24 2.95 6.95
CA GLU A 61 9.67 1.56 7.09
C GLU A 61 8.81 0.59 6.27
N VAL A 62 7.49 0.82 6.27
CA VAL A 62 6.55 -0.03 5.54
C VAL A 62 6.73 0.17 4.02
N LEU A 63 6.91 1.41 3.59
CA LEU A 63 7.26 1.73 2.20
C LEU A 63 8.60 1.12 1.79
N ALA A 64 9.61 1.19 2.65
CA ALA A 64 10.94 0.65 2.38
C ALA A 64 10.90 -0.88 2.23
N ASP A 65 10.23 -1.58 3.14
CA ASP A 65 10.09 -3.04 3.08
C ASP A 65 9.27 -3.50 1.87
N PHE A 66 8.22 -2.75 1.49
CA PHE A 66 7.49 -2.99 0.24
C PHE A 66 8.38 -2.82 -0.99
N LEU A 67 9.19 -1.76 -1.05
CA LEU A 67 10.12 -1.52 -2.16
C LEU A 67 11.24 -2.55 -2.22
N LEU A 68 11.73 -3.04 -1.07
CA LEU A 68 12.72 -4.11 -0.99
C LEU A 68 12.13 -5.43 -1.47
N ALA A 69 10.93 -5.80 -1.02
CA ALA A 69 10.22 -6.99 -1.50
C ALA A 69 9.93 -6.90 -3.00
N LEU A 70 9.62 -5.69 -3.49
CA LEU A 70 9.51 -5.44 -4.92
C LEU A 70 10.85 -5.68 -5.61
N ASP A 71 11.97 -5.12 -5.11
CA ASP A 71 13.31 -5.30 -5.69
C ASP A 71 13.71 -6.77 -5.81
N GLU A 72 13.51 -7.55 -4.74
CA GLU A 72 13.77 -8.99 -4.69
C GLU A 72 12.85 -9.81 -5.61
N CYS A 73 11.70 -9.26 -5.99
CA CYS A 73 10.79 -9.90 -6.92
C CYS A 73 11.35 -9.87 -8.35
N GLY A 74 11.95 -10.99 -8.75
CA GLY A 74 12.46 -11.17 -10.12
C GLY A 74 11.39 -11.17 -11.21
N ARG A 75 10.10 -11.32 -10.85
CA ARG A 75 8.95 -11.24 -11.77
C ARG A 75 7.77 -10.53 -11.11
N PRO A 76 7.68 -9.19 -11.23
CA PRO A 76 6.77 -8.37 -10.43
C PRO A 76 5.27 -8.63 -10.68
N ALA A 77 4.87 -9.39 -11.70
CA ALA A 77 3.47 -9.75 -11.95
C ALA A 77 3.12 -11.24 -11.68
N ALA A 78 4.05 -12.05 -11.17
CA ALA A 78 3.90 -13.52 -11.16
C ALA A 78 4.03 -14.15 -9.76
N LEU A 79 3.45 -13.54 -8.73
CA LEU A 79 3.51 -14.07 -7.35
C LEU A 79 2.21 -14.79 -6.99
N PRO A 80 2.21 -16.12 -6.78
CA PRO A 80 1.01 -16.94 -6.61
C PRO A 80 0.47 -16.95 -5.16
N ALA A 81 0.78 -15.94 -4.35
CA ALA A 81 0.21 -15.84 -3.01
C ALA A 81 -1.27 -15.48 -3.12
N GLY A 82 -2.14 -16.09 -2.32
CA GLY A 82 -3.55 -15.71 -2.22
C GLY A 82 -3.77 -14.54 -1.24
N PRO A 83 -4.99 -13.97 -1.19
CA PRO A 83 -5.35 -12.94 -0.22
C PRO A 83 -5.08 -13.32 1.25
N GLU A 84 -5.21 -14.60 1.59
CA GLU A 84 -4.94 -15.10 2.95
C GLU A 84 -3.50 -14.84 3.40
N ALA A 85 -2.52 -14.83 2.50
CA ALA A 85 -1.12 -14.54 2.86
C ALA A 85 -0.95 -13.12 3.42
N VAL A 86 -1.79 -12.17 2.98
CA VAL A 86 -1.79 -10.80 3.47
C VAL A 86 -2.35 -10.72 4.89
N LEU A 87 -3.45 -11.44 5.14
CA LEU A 87 -4.07 -11.51 6.47
C LEU A 87 -3.19 -12.29 7.47
N ASP A 88 -2.56 -13.37 7.02
CA ASP A 88 -1.62 -14.15 7.82
C ASP A 88 -0.40 -13.31 8.22
N ALA A 89 0.14 -12.51 7.30
CA ALA A 89 1.22 -11.57 7.59
C ALA A 89 0.83 -10.53 8.65
N ALA A 90 -0.38 -9.96 8.57
CA ALA A 90 -0.86 -9.01 9.58
C ALA A 90 -1.09 -9.67 10.95
N THR A 91 -1.76 -10.82 10.96
CA THR A 91 -2.15 -11.54 12.19
C THR A 91 -0.96 -12.17 12.92
N ALA A 92 0.14 -12.48 12.21
CA ALA A 92 1.38 -12.96 12.81
C ALA A 92 1.95 -11.99 13.87
N HIS A 93 1.62 -10.70 13.79
CA HIS A 93 2.05 -9.67 14.73
C HIS A 93 0.92 -9.19 15.67
N GLY A 94 -0.17 -9.97 15.80
CA GLY A 94 -1.22 -9.74 16.78
C GLY A 94 -2.35 -8.82 16.32
N TRP A 95 -2.42 -8.48 15.02
CA TRP A 95 -3.62 -7.88 14.46
C TRP A 95 -4.79 -8.87 14.49
N LEU A 96 -6.00 -8.33 14.56
CA LEU A 96 -7.24 -9.10 14.63
C LEU A 96 -7.85 -9.16 13.24
N ARG A 97 -8.33 -10.33 12.81
CA ARG A 97 -9.23 -10.41 11.64
C ARG A 97 -10.56 -9.74 11.99
N ASP A 98 -11.15 -9.05 11.03
CA ASP A 98 -12.50 -8.49 11.20
C ASP A 98 -13.50 -9.63 11.45
N ALA A 99 -14.42 -9.45 12.40
CA ALA A 99 -15.38 -10.48 12.75
C ALA A 99 -16.47 -10.65 11.68
N ASP A 100 -16.84 -9.55 11.01
CA ASP A 100 -17.84 -9.54 9.95
C ASP A 100 -17.22 -10.00 8.61
N GLU A 101 -15.94 -9.67 8.39
CA GLU A 101 -15.20 -9.96 7.15
C GLU A 101 -13.82 -10.63 7.38
N PRO A 102 -13.77 -11.83 8.01
CA PRO A 102 -12.52 -12.45 8.46
C PRO A 102 -11.57 -12.90 7.34
N HIS A 103 -12.08 -12.95 6.10
CA HIS A 103 -11.32 -13.33 4.91
C HIS A 103 -10.95 -12.12 4.03
N ALA A 104 -11.34 -10.91 4.43
CA ALA A 104 -11.09 -9.70 3.66
C ALA A 104 -10.43 -8.58 4.49
N ALA A 105 -10.52 -8.60 5.82
CA ALA A 105 -9.99 -7.50 6.63
C ALA A 105 -9.23 -7.95 7.89
N ALA A 106 -8.24 -7.15 8.25
CA ALA A 106 -7.52 -7.21 9.51
C ALA A 106 -7.32 -5.80 10.08
N MET A 107 -7.27 -5.70 11.41
CA MET A 107 -7.18 -4.42 12.11
C MET A 107 -6.24 -4.49 13.31
N HIS A 108 -5.57 -3.38 13.58
CA HIS A 108 -4.77 -3.22 14.77
C HIS A 108 -5.67 -3.32 16.02
N PRO A 109 -5.22 -3.91 17.15
CA PRO A 109 -6.06 -4.12 18.34
C PRO A 109 -6.66 -2.84 18.96
N THR A 110 -6.09 -1.66 18.68
CA THR A 110 -6.64 -0.37 19.11
C THR A 110 -7.61 0.26 18.09
N PHE A 111 -7.89 -0.42 16.98
CA PHE A 111 -8.76 0.04 15.88
C PHE A 111 -8.30 1.34 15.22
N THR A 112 -7.02 1.69 15.34
CA THR A 112 -6.44 2.90 14.73
C THR A 112 -5.84 2.65 13.36
N ALA A 113 -5.69 1.40 12.94
CA ALA A 113 -5.21 1.03 11.62
C ALA A 113 -5.94 -0.22 11.11
N ARG A 114 -6.21 -0.25 9.80
CA ARG A 114 -6.93 -1.32 9.13
C ARG A 114 -6.32 -1.64 7.78
N LEU A 115 -6.43 -2.91 7.40
CA LEU A 115 -6.10 -3.46 6.10
C LEU A 115 -7.33 -4.22 5.60
N SER A 116 -7.78 -3.94 4.38
CA SER A 116 -9.01 -4.50 3.83
C SER A 116 -8.89 -4.77 2.34
N LEU A 117 -9.43 -5.89 1.90
CA LEU A 117 -9.64 -6.24 0.50
C LEU A 117 -11.06 -5.82 0.12
N GLY A 118 -11.19 -4.91 -0.84
CA GLY A 118 -12.49 -4.38 -1.23
C GLY A 118 -12.40 -3.60 -2.53
N GLU A 119 -13.48 -2.92 -2.91
CA GLU A 119 -13.52 -2.11 -4.12
C GLU A 119 -12.43 -1.03 -4.10
N VAL A 120 -11.61 -0.98 -5.15
CA VAL A 120 -10.57 0.03 -5.27
C VAL A 120 -11.18 1.40 -5.58
N PRO A 121 -10.64 2.49 -5.01
CA PRO A 121 -11.07 3.83 -5.36
C PRO A 121 -10.96 4.10 -6.88
N PRO A 122 -11.82 4.98 -7.42
CA PRO A 122 -11.71 5.36 -8.83
C PRO A 122 -10.32 5.97 -9.10
N LEU A 123 -9.81 5.81 -10.32
CA LEU A 123 -8.51 6.31 -10.81
C LEU A 123 -7.26 5.51 -10.39
N ILE A 124 -7.41 4.44 -9.59
CA ILE A 124 -6.34 3.46 -9.38
C ILE A 124 -6.05 2.74 -10.71
N GLN A 125 -4.82 2.85 -11.21
CA GLN A 125 -4.41 2.28 -12.49
C GLN A 125 -4.07 0.80 -12.35
N ASP A 126 -4.65 -0.03 -13.22
CA ASP A 126 -4.39 -1.46 -13.34
C ASP A 126 -4.47 -1.86 -14.82
N ALA A 127 -3.68 -2.85 -15.25
CA ALA A 127 -3.79 -3.39 -16.61
C ALA A 127 -4.90 -4.44 -16.74
N ASP A 128 -5.55 -4.88 -15.67
CA ASP A 128 -6.62 -5.87 -15.72
C ASP A 128 -7.73 -5.39 -16.66
N PRO A 129 -7.92 -6.05 -17.81
CA PRO A 129 -8.95 -5.66 -18.77
C PRO A 129 -10.37 -5.79 -18.19
N ARG A 130 -10.56 -6.50 -17.06
CA ARG A 130 -11.84 -6.51 -16.34
C ARG A 130 -12.23 -5.13 -15.81
N ALA A 131 -11.25 -4.26 -15.55
CA ALA A 131 -11.52 -2.86 -15.24
C ALA A 131 -12.12 -2.09 -16.42
N LEU A 132 -11.97 -2.59 -17.66
CA LEU A 132 -12.50 -1.99 -18.89
C LEU A 132 -13.85 -2.56 -19.34
N THR A 133 -14.27 -3.71 -18.81
CA THR A 133 -15.51 -4.41 -19.20
C THR A 133 -16.66 -4.19 -18.22
N ALA A 134 -16.59 -3.21 -17.32
CA ALA A 134 -17.59 -2.90 -16.30
C ALA A 134 -18.91 -2.32 -16.86
N GLU A 135 -19.41 -2.87 -17.96
CA GLU A 135 -20.85 -2.98 -18.19
C GLU A 135 -21.25 -4.40 -17.76
N ALA A 136 -21.86 -4.52 -16.56
CA ALA A 136 -22.58 -5.71 -16.05
C ALA A 136 -21.87 -6.71 -15.10
N GLU A 137 -20.96 -6.28 -14.22
CA GLU A 137 -20.89 -6.83 -12.86
C GLU A 137 -20.98 -5.66 -11.86
N GLU A 138 -21.96 -5.69 -10.96
CA GLU A 138 -22.25 -4.63 -9.97
C GLU A 138 -21.15 -4.47 -8.89
N SER A 139 -20.02 -5.16 -9.01
CA SER A 139 -18.90 -5.10 -8.07
C SER A 139 -17.66 -4.59 -8.79
N GLY A 140 -17.16 -3.42 -8.38
CA GLY A 140 -15.95 -2.83 -8.93
C GLY A 140 -14.71 -3.72 -8.72
N ALA A 141 -13.61 -3.35 -9.39
CA ALA A 141 -12.34 -4.06 -9.26
C ALA A 141 -11.90 -4.11 -7.78
N THR A 142 -11.47 -5.28 -7.31
CA THR A 142 -11.17 -5.51 -5.89
C THR A 142 -9.66 -5.49 -5.64
N GLY A 143 -9.20 -4.68 -4.69
CA GLY A 143 -7.80 -4.53 -4.35
C GLY A 143 -7.60 -4.26 -2.86
N TRP A 144 -6.35 -4.37 -2.42
CA TRP A 144 -6.02 -4.16 -1.02
C TRP A 144 -5.93 -2.66 -0.71
N GLN A 145 -6.39 -2.29 0.47
CA GLN A 145 -6.35 -0.93 0.98
C GLN A 145 -5.91 -0.97 2.44
N ALA A 146 -5.07 -0.01 2.82
CA ALA A 146 -4.63 0.16 4.20
C ALA A 146 -4.76 1.61 4.61
N TRP A 147 -5.16 1.87 5.85
CA TRP A 147 -5.30 3.22 6.35
C TRP A 147 -5.15 3.25 7.87
N ALA A 148 -4.89 4.46 8.37
CA ALA A 148 -4.95 4.74 9.80
C ALA A 148 -5.85 5.94 10.10
N GLU A 149 -6.52 5.87 11.23
CA GLU A 149 -7.36 6.93 11.79
C GLU A 149 -6.94 7.15 13.25
N SER A 150 -7.08 8.37 13.75
CA SER A 150 -6.83 8.66 15.18
C SER A 150 -7.89 8.08 16.11
N ALA A 151 -9.12 7.94 15.60
CA ALA A 151 -10.25 7.27 16.21
C ALA A 151 -11.20 6.83 15.09
N MET A 152 -12.04 5.82 15.34
CA MET A 152 -12.97 5.30 14.34
C MET A 152 -13.87 6.40 13.75
N GLY A 153 -13.80 6.57 12.44
CA GLY A 153 -14.54 7.59 11.68
C GLY A 153 -13.91 8.98 11.69
N ALA A 154 -12.72 9.14 12.27
CA ALA A 154 -11.92 10.36 12.13
C ALA A 154 -11.32 10.44 10.71
N PRO A 155 -10.90 11.62 10.24
CA PRO A 155 -10.14 11.73 9.01
C PRO A 155 -8.90 10.83 9.02
N TYR A 156 -8.58 10.24 7.87
CA TYR A 156 -7.40 9.40 7.75
C TYR A 156 -6.13 10.21 8.06
N LEU A 157 -5.21 9.57 8.77
CA LEU A 157 -3.85 10.06 9.01
C LEU A 157 -2.96 9.76 7.80
N TRP A 158 -3.16 8.58 7.21
CA TRP A 158 -2.56 8.15 5.95
C TRP A 158 -3.42 7.05 5.33
N ALA A 159 -3.27 6.84 4.03
CA ALA A 159 -3.89 5.76 3.29
C ALA A 159 -2.95 5.21 2.21
N ALA A 160 -3.12 3.93 1.90
CA ALA A 160 -2.48 3.22 0.80
C ALA A 160 -3.52 2.39 0.04
N SER A 161 -3.38 2.31 -1.27
CA SER A 161 -4.25 1.52 -2.13
C SER A 161 -3.42 0.74 -3.15
N PHE A 162 -3.72 -0.53 -3.28
CA PHE A 162 -3.09 -1.47 -4.19
C PHE A 162 -4.12 -1.89 -5.23
N SER A 163 -3.77 -1.71 -6.51
CA SER A 163 -4.62 -2.16 -7.61
C SER A 163 -4.83 -3.68 -7.59
N THR A 164 -5.86 -4.17 -8.26
CA THR A 164 -6.26 -5.59 -8.28
C THR A 164 -5.11 -6.53 -8.62
N SER A 165 -4.26 -6.15 -9.57
CA SER A 165 -3.17 -6.98 -10.09
C SER A 165 -1.88 -6.88 -9.27
N VAL A 166 -1.85 -6.09 -8.18
CA VAL A 166 -0.69 -6.07 -7.28
C VAL A 166 -0.55 -7.46 -6.63
N PRO A 167 0.61 -8.13 -6.75
CA PRO A 167 0.75 -9.45 -6.18
C PRO A 167 0.60 -9.45 -4.65
N HIS A 168 -0.20 -10.39 -4.15
CA HIS A 168 -0.48 -10.50 -2.72
C HIS A 168 0.77 -10.68 -1.86
N GLY A 169 1.86 -11.24 -2.39
CA GLY A 169 3.13 -11.32 -1.66
C GLY A 169 3.76 -9.96 -1.35
N LEU A 170 3.61 -8.98 -2.25
CA LEU A 170 4.08 -7.61 -1.99
C LEU A 170 3.20 -6.91 -0.95
N VAL A 171 1.88 -7.10 -1.05
CA VAL A 171 0.94 -6.59 -0.04
C VAL A 171 1.17 -7.27 1.31
N ALA A 172 1.55 -8.55 1.34
CA ALA A 172 1.88 -9.27 2.57
C ALA A 172 3.18 -8.73 3.21
N ALA A 173 4.19 -8.37 2.42
CA ALA A 173 5.39 -7.70 2.93
C ALA A 173 5.04 -6.35 3.58
N PHE A 174 4.20 -5.55 2.91
CA PHE A 174 3.64 -4.32 3.46
C PHE A 174 2.87 -4.59 4.77
N ALA A 175 1.98 -5.58 4.79
CA ALA A 175 1.17 -5.93 5.96
C ALA A 175 2.02 -6.44 7.14
N SER A 176 3.05 -7.23 6.89
CA SER A 176 3.99 -7.70 7.91
C SER A 176 4.74 -6.53 8.54
N SER A 177 5.28 -5.61 7.72
CA SER A 177 5.97 -4.41 8.23
C SER A 177 5.02 -3.50 9.00
N LEU A 178 3.81 -3.26 8.46
CA LEU A 178 2.80 -2.41 9.08
C LEU A 178 2.32 -2.95 10.44
N SER A 179 2.18 -4.27 10.56
CA SER A 179 1.72 -4.91 11.78
C SER A 179 2.83 -5.18 12.79
N SER A 180 4.08 -5.07 12.38
CA SER A 180 5.25 -5.32 13.21
C SER A 180 5.26 -4.46 14.46
N THR A 181 5.56 -5.10 15.59
CA THR A 181 5.80 -4.44 16.88
C THR A 181 7.28 -4.17 17.13
N ALA A 182 8.14 -4.47 16.13
CA ALA A 182 9.57 -4.24 16.25
C ALA A 182 9.86 -2.73 16.34
N PRO A 183 10.78 -2.30 17.23
CA PRO A 183 11.20 -0.90 17.29
C PRO A 183 11.80 -0.44 15.97
N VAL A 184 11.39 0.73 15.49
CA VAL A 184 11.89 1.31 14.24
C VAL A 184 12.97 2.34 14.56
N LEU A 185 14.09 2.28 13.84
CA LEU A 185 15.13 3.29 13.93
C LEU A 185 14.65 4.59 13.29
N ARG A 186 14.37 5.61 14.12
CA ARG A 186 14.00 6.95 13.66
C ARG A 186 15.00 7.97 14.15
N ARG A 187 15.49 8.81 13.22
CA ARG A 187 16.32 9.98 13.59
C ARG A 187 15.51 11.07 14.29
N LEU A 188 14.21 11.17 13.96
CA LEU A 188 13.24 12.10 14.54
C LEU A 188 11.92 11.35 14.74
N LEU A 189 11.39 11.37 15.96
CA LEU A 189 10.03 10.88 16.24
C LEU A 189 9.01 11.95 15.81
N PRO A 190 7.96 11.59 15.06
CA PRO A 190 6.83 12.49 14.82
C PRO A 190 6.22 12.93 16.15
N GLU A 191 5.96 14.22 16.30
CA GLU A 191 5.53 14.80 17.58
C GLU A 191 4.19 14.22 18.07
N SER A 192 3.32 13.83 17.14
CA SER A 192 2.06 13.13 17.41
C SER A 192 2.22 11.72 18.01
N THR A 193 3.43 11.15 17.98
CA THR A 193 3.71 9.75 18.35
C THR A 193 4.82 9.60 19.40
N ARG A 194 5.26 10.71 20.01
CA ARG A 194 6.43 10.78 20.91
C ARG A 194 6.38 9.77 22.08
N ASP A 195 5.18 9.35 22.51
CA ASP A 195 4.98 8.41 23.63
C ASP A 195 4.42 7.03 23.20
N GLN A 196 4.21 6.81 21.90
CA GLN A 196 3.63 5.55 21.38
C GLN A 196 4.65 4.65 20.69
N LEU A 197 5.86 5.16 20.43
CA LEU A 197 6.89 4.47 19.67
C LEU A 197 8.16 4.28 20.48
N LEU A 198 8.72 3.07 20.41
CA LEU A 198 10.01 2.76 20.99
C LEU A 198 11.10 3.01 19.93
N CYS A 199 12.05 3.89 20.22
CA CYS A 199 13.26 4.01 19.41
C CYS A 199 14.20 2.85 19.72
N ALA A 200 14.68 2.16 18.69
CA ALA A 200 15.86 1.32 18.85
C ALA A 200 17.10 2.22 19.13
N PRO A 201 18.01 1.80 20.02
CA PRO A 201 19.26 2.53 20.23
C PRO A 201 20.11 2.51 18.96
N ALA A 202 20.71 3.65 18.61
CA ALA A 202 21.68 3.71 17.53
C ALA A 202 22.91 2.86 17.92
N SER A 203 23.27 1.90 17.06
CA SER A 203 24.50 1.11 17.19
C SER A 203 25.70 1.83 16.59
#